data_AF-A0A923KUU1-F1
#
_entry.id   AF-A0A923KUU1-F1
#
_cell.length_a   1.000
_cell.length_b   1.000
_cell.length_c   1.000
_cell.angle_alpha   90.00
_cell.angle_beta   90.00
_cell.angle_gamma   90.00
#
_symmetry.space_group_name_H-M   'P 1'
#
loop_
_entity.id
_entity.type
_entity.pdbx_description
1 polymer ?
#
loop_
_entity_poly.entity_id
_entity_poly.type
_entity_poly.pdbx_seq_one_letter_code
_entity_poly.pdbx_strand_id
1 'polypeptide(L)'
;MAKHTEEFKYRVVREYLNGSLGYVALGKKYDLQHSIVRRWVSWYQTHGMEGLTKKFTHYSAEFKLSVLRHLWDNALSYSQVATHFNIRNPGILAQWVRLYRHG
;
A
#
# COMPACT_ATOMS: atom_id res chain seq x y z
N MET A 1 5.04 17.02 -5.49
CA MET A 1 5.75 16.02 -6.33
C MET A 1 5.91 14.73 -5.55
N ALA A 2 5.63 13.56 -6.14
CA ALA A 2 5.84 12.29 -5.44
C ALA A 2 7.36 12.07 -5.30
N LYS A 3 7.87 12.00 -4.06
CA LYS A 3 9.32 11.92 -3.76
C LYS A 3 10.01 10.72 -4.43
N HIS A 4 9.25 9.70 -4.82
CA HIS A 4 9.74 8.51 -5.50
C HIS A 4 8.72 8.03 -6.56
N THR A 5 9.17 7.88 -7.81
CA THR A 5 8.36 7.33 -8.90
C THR A 5 8.19 5.81 -8.77
N GLU A 6 7.23 5.23 -9.47
CA GLU A 6 6.93 3.81 -9.40
C GLU A 6 8.08 2.97 -9.98
N GLU A 7 8.69 3.46 -11.06
CA GLU A 7 9.84 2.86 -11.72
C GLU A 7 11.06 2.83 -10.78
N PHE A 8 11.28 3.91 -10.02
CA PHE A 8 12.36 3.95 -9.04
C PHE A 8 12.16 2.91 -7.94
N LYS A 9 10.96 2.83 -7.38
CA LYS A 9 10.64 1.81 -6.36
C LYS A 9 10.84 0.40 -6.92
N TYR A 10 10.38 0.16 -8.15
CA TYR A 10 10.52 -1.14 -8.80
C TYR A 10 11.98 -1.52 -9.01
N ARG A 11 12.83 -0.56 -9.42
CA ARG A 11 14.29 -0.78 -9.52
C ARG A 11 14.89 -1.23 -8.20
N VAL A 12 14.57 -0.53 -7.10
CA VAL A 12 15.09 -0.87 -5.75
C VAL A 12 14.62 -2.27 -5.33
N VAL A 13 13.34 -2.60 -5.55
CA VAL A 13 12.81 -3.94 -5.23
C VAL A 13 13.45 -5.03 -6.09
N ARG A 14 13.62 -4.80 -7.40
CA ARG A 14 14.27 -5.76 -8.30
C ARG A 14 15.71 -6.04 -7.90
N GLU A 15 16.44 -5.01 -7.49
CA GLU A 15 17.82 -5.19 -7.03
C GLU A 15 17.88 -5.98 -5.72
N TYR A 16 16.90 -5.81 -4.82
CA TYR A 16 16.77 -6.64 -3.63
C TYR A 16 16.46 -8.11 -3.98
N LEU A 17 15.51 -8.35 -4.89
CA LEU A 17 15.08 -9.70 -5.25
C LEU A 17 16.12 -10.48 -6.07
N ASN A 18 16.91 -9.78 -6.89
CA ASN A 18 17.89 -10.40 -7.80
C ASN A 18 19.34 -10.34 -7.27
N GLY A 19 19.60 -9.56 -6.22
CA GLY A 19 20.92 -9.31 -5.69
C GLY A 19 21.15 -9.97 -4.33
N SER A 20 22.40 -9.88 -3.85
CA SER A 20 22.80 -10.30 -2.50
C SER A 20 22.72 -9.16 -1.47
N LEU A 21 22.32 -7.95 -1.89
CA LEU A 21 22.29 -6.78 -1.02
C LEU A 21 21.07 -6.79 -0.08
N GLY A 22 21.32 -6.74 1.22
CA GLY A 22 20.27 -6.58 2.23
C GLY A 22 19.66 -5.17 2.26
N TYR A 23 18.56 -5.02 3.02
CA TYR A 23 17.81 -3.75 3.13
C TYR A 23 18.66 -2.54 3.53
N VAL A 24 19.67 -2.72 4.39
CA VAL A 24 20.55 -1.66 4.87
C VAL A 24 21.50 -1.18 3.77
N ALA A 25 22.07 -2.12 3.00
CA ALA A 25 23.00 -1.80 1.92
C ALA A 25 22.27 -1.08 0.77
N LEU A 26 21.08 -1.56 0.39
CA LEU A 26 20.23 -0.87 -0.59
C LEU A 26 19.77 0.50 -0.10
N GLY A 27 19.42 0.61 1.20
CA GLY A 27 19.11 1.89 1.81
C GLY A 27 20.24 2.91 1.61
N LYS A 28 21.48 2.53 1.95
CA LYS A 28 22.65 3.39 1.73
C LYS A 28 22.89 3.72 0.25
N LYS A 29 22.76 2.73 -0.64
CA LYS A 29 22.98 2.92 -2.10
C LYS A 29 22.01 3.94 -2.71
N TYR A 30 20.77 3.96 -2.24
CA TYR A 30 19.71 4.78 -2.80
C TYR A 30 19.34 6.00 -1.95
N ASP A 31 20.10 6.28 -0.89
CA ASP A 31 19.80 7.31 0.11
C ASP A 31 18.39 7.17 0.71
N LEU A 32 18.05 5.94 1.08
CA LEU A 32 16.78 5.56 1.68
C LEU A 32 16.99 4.95 3.06
N GLN A 33 16.02 5.16 3.95
CA GLN A 33 15.93 4.36 5.17
C GLN A 33 15.64 2.90 4.82
N HIS A 34 16.33 1.96 5.48
CA HIS A 34 16.14 0.52 5.27
C HIS A 34 14.67 0.08 5.48
N SER A 35 13.92 0.77 6.35
CA SER A 35 12.49 0.56 6.59
C SER A 35 11.63 0.84 5.34
N ILE A 36 12.02 1.83 4.52
CA ILE A 36 11.34 2.15 3.26
C ILE A 36 11.55 1.02 2.25
N VAL A 37 12.78 0.54 2.12
CA VAL A 37 13.13 -0.58 1.23
C VAL A 37 12.34 -1.83 1.63
N ARG A 38 12.36 -2.20 2.92
CA ARG A 38 11.60 -3.35 3.45
C ARG A 38 10.10 -3.23 3.14
N ARG A 39 9.53 -2.04 3.30
CA ARG A 39 8.11 -1.79 3.01
C ARG A 39 7.78 -1.96 1.53
N TRP A 40 8.61 -1.44 0.62
CA TRP A 40 8.39 -1.60 -0.82
C TRP A 40 8.49 -3.07 -1.25
N VAL A 41 9.48 -3.80 -0.74
CA VAL A 41 9.63 -5.23 -1.02
C VAL A 41 8.40 -6.00 -0.54
N SER A 42 7.95 -5.78 0.70
CA SER A 42 6.76 -6.45 1.24
C SER A 42 5.51 -6.15 0.41
N TRP A 43 5.27 -4.89 0.05
CA TRP A 43 4.11 -4.54 -0.78
C TRP A 43 4.18 -5.13 -2.18
N TYR A 44 5.37 -5.20 -2.78
CA TYR A 44 5.54 -5.84 -4.08
C TYR A 44 5.31 -7.35 -4.01
N GLN A 45 5.75 -8.01 -2.94
CA GLN A 45 5.51 -9.44 -2.75
C GLN A 45 4.02 -9.77 -2.56
N THR A 46 3.24 -8.89 -1.92
CA THR A 46 1.80 -9.10 -1.70
C THR A 46 0.94 -8.69 -2.90
N HIS A 47 1.28 -7.60 -3.58
CA HIS A 47 0.40 -6.95 -4.57
C HIS A 47 1.06 -6.70 -5.93
N GLY A 48 2.28 -7.19 -6.16
CA GLY A 48 3.03 -6.91 -7.37
C GLY A 48 3.28 -5.41 -7.58
N MET A 49 3.19 -4.96 -8.84
CA MET A 49 3.38 -3.54 -9.19
C MET A 49 2.38 -2.62 -8.49
N GLU A 50 1.15 -3.07 -8.22
CA GLU A 50 0.14 -2.27 -7.52
C GLU A 50 0.51 -1.95 -6.06
N GLY A 51 1.42 -2.72 -5.46
CA GLY A 51 1.99 -2.41 -4.15
C GLY A 51 2.88 -1.16 -4.17
N LEU A 52 3.54 -0.91 -5.31
CA LEU A 52 4.49 0.19 -5.51
C LEU A 52 3.81 1.45 -6.03
N THR A 53 2.59 1.33 -6.55
CA THR A 53 1.87 2.47 -7.12
C THR A 53 1.58 3.55 -6.08
N LYS A 54 1.44 4.79 -6.55
CA LYS A 54 0.98 5.87 -5.70
C LYS A 54 -0.49 5.61 -5.36
N LYS A 55 -0.77 5.31 -4.09
CA LYS A 55 -2.15 5.22 -3.62
C LYS A 55 -2.77 6.61 -3.55
N PHE A 56 -4.02 6.68 -4.01
CA PHE A 56 -4.77 7.91 -4.11
C PHE A 56 -4.87 8.61 -2.76
N THR A 57 -4.67 9.93 -2.74
CA THR A 57 -5.06 10.76 -1.60
C THR A 57 -6.58 10.95 -1.53
N HIS A 58 -7.26 10.74 -2.67
CA HIS A 58 -8.69 10.87 -2.83
C HIS A 58 -9.26 9.58 -3.41
N TYR A 59 -9.96 8.80 -2.59
CA TYR A 59 -10.72 7.65 -3.06
C TYR A 59 -12.06 8.15 -3.61
N SER A 60 -12.45 7.68 -4.80
CA SER A 60 -13.74 8.03 -5.39
C SER A 60 -14.89 7.48 -4.54
N ALA A 61 -16.09 8.06 -4.68
CA ALA A 61 -17.27 7.60 -3.93
C ALA A 61 -17.60 6.14 -4.27
N GLU A 62 -17.48 5.76 -5.54
CA GLU A 62 -17.71 4.42 -6.06
C GLU A 62 -16.74 3.41 -5.44
N PHE A 63 -15.45 3.76 -5.35
CA PHE A 63 -14.45 2.90 -4.72
C PHE A 63 -14.72 2.76 -3.22
N LYS A 64 -15.04 3.84 -2.51
CA LYS A 64 -15.38 3.75 -1.09
C LYS A 64 -16.58 2.82 -0.87
N LEU A 65 -17.60 2.93 -1.74
CA LEU A 65 -18.80 2.09 -1.65
C LEU A 65 -18.49 0.61 -1.92
N SER A 66 -17.65 0.29 -2.91
CA SER A 66 -17.27 -1.11 -3.17
C SER A 66 -16.51 -1.73 -2.00
N VAL A 67 -15.62 -0.97 -1.35
CA VAL A 67 -14.88 -1.40 -0.16
C VAL A 67 -15.82 -1.62 1.02
N LEU A 68 -16.77 -0.71 1.27
CA LEU A 68 -17.73 -0.84 2.37
C LEU A 68 -18.69 -2.02 2.18
N ARG A 69 -19.16 -2.27 0.95
CA ARG A 69 -19.98 -3.45 0.64
C ARG A 69 -19.22 -4.73 0.93
N HIS A 70 -17.97 -4.84 0.44
CA HIS A 70 -17.16 -6.03 0.68
C HIS A 70 -16.89 -6.28 2.17
N LEU A 71 -16.70 -5.21 2.96
CA LEU A 71 -16.57 -5.30 4.41
C LEU A 71 -17.82 -5.92 5.06
N TRP A 72 -19.02 -5.48 4.67
CA TRP A 72 -20.28 -5.96 5.23
C TRP A 72 -20.63 -7.37 4.77
N ASP A 73 -20.45 -7.66 3.47
CA ASP A 73 -20.80 -8.95 2.88
C ASP A 73 -19.94 -10.10 3.42
N ASN A 74 -18.69 -9.82 3.81
CA ASN A 74 -17.72 -10.84 4.22
C ASN A 74 -17.40 -10.80 5.72
N ALA A 75 -18.04 -9.92 6.50
CA ALA A 75 -17.80 -9.72 7.94
C ALA A 75 -16.29 -9.63 8.31
N LEU A 76 -15.50 -9.02 7.42
CA LEU A 76 -14.04 -8.94 7.57
C LEU A 76 -13.63 -7.86 8.56
N SER A 77 -12.46 -8.01 9.15
CA SER A 77 -11.85 -6.90 9.91
C SER A 77 -11.39 -5.78 8.96
N TYR A 78 -11.31 -4.54 9.48
CA TYR A 78 -10.77 -3.41 8.72
C TYR A 78 -9.36 -3.69 8.19
N SER A 79 -8.53 -4.41 8.96
CA SER A 79 -7.18 -4.78 8.53
C SER A 79 -7.21 -5.72 7.31
N GLN A 80 -8.08 -6.74 7.32
CA GLN A 80 -8.21 -7.67 6.19
C GLN A 80 -8.73 -6.97 4.94
N VAL A 81 -9.76 -6.14 5.06
CA VAL A 81 -10.30 -5.36 3.94
C VAL A 81 -9.25 -4.39 3.41
N ALA A 82 -8.52 -3.73 4.30
CA ALA A 82 -7.45 -2.83 3.91
C ALA A 82 -6.32 -3.56 3.18
N THR A 83 -5.95 -4.77 3.60
CA THR A 83 -5.01 -5.61 2.85
C THR A 83 -5.58 -5.99 1.48
N HIS A 84 -6.83 -6.47 1.41
CA HIS A 84 -7.46 -6.89 0.15
C HIS A 84 -7.51 -5.76 -0.89
N PHE A 85 -7.94 -4.57 -0.49
CA PHE A 85 -8.02 -3.39 -1.37
C PHE A 85 -6.73 -2.57 -1.40
N ASN A 86 -5.65 -3.06 -0.79
CA ASN A 86 -4.33 -2.42 -0.76
C ASN A 86 -4.40 -0.95 -0.25
N ILE A 87 -5.18 -0.76 0.83
CA ILE A 87 -5.35 0.49 1.59
C ILE A 87 -4.31 0.51 2.70
N ARG A 88 -3.44 1.53 2.69
CA ARG A 88 -2.30 1.63 3.61
C ARG A 88 -2.66 2.02 5.04
N ASN A 89 -3.84 2.59 5.25
CA ASN A 89 -4.32 3.00 6.57
C ASN A 89 -5.69 2.34 6.82
N PRO A 90 -5.73 1.20 7.53
CA PRO A 90 -6.99 0.54 7.88
C PRO A 90 -7.96 1.46 8.65
N GLY A 91 -7.44 2.42 9.43
CA GLY A 91 -8.25 3.39 10.19
C GLY A 91 -9.12 4.29 9.32
N ILE A 92 -8.79 4.48 8.03
CA ILE A 92 -9.62 5.26 7.11
C ILE A 92 -10.99 4.59 6.84
N LEU A 93 -11.08 3.26 6.99
CA LEU A 93 -12.31 2.52 6.78
C LEU A 93 -13.35 2.85 7.86
N ALA A 94 -12.93 3.01 9.11
CA ALA A 94 -13.81 3.43 10.20
C ALA A 94 -14.41 4.82 9.91
N GLN A 95 -13.62 5.74 9.35
CA GLN A 95 -14.10 7.04 8.91
C GLN A 95 -15.13 6.92 7.79
N TRP A 96 -14.90 6.06 6.79
CA TRP A 96 -15.86 5.85 5.69
C TRP A 96 -17.18 5.24 6.17
N VAL A 97 -17.13 4.23 7.05
CA VAL A 97 -18.32 3.64 7.66
C VAL A 97 -19.13 4.69 8.42
N ARG A 98 -18.46 5.53 9.22
CA ARG A 98 -19.11 6.62 9.97
C ARG A 98 -19.76 7.63 9.04
N LEU A 99 -19.05 8.09 8.01
CA LEU A 99 -19.58 9.05 7.04
C LEU A 99 -20.78 8.49 6.27
N TYR A 100 -20.76 7.20 5.95
CA TYR A 100 -21.88 6.55 5.27
C TYR A 100 -23.13 6.43 6.16
N ARG A 101 -22.95 6.16 7.46
CA ARG A 101 -24.07 6.01 8.42
C ARG A 101 -24.70 7.33 8.87
N HIS A 102 -23.99 8.44 8.73
CA HIS A 102 -24.46 9.78 9.10
C HIS A 102 -24.72 10.68 7.87
N GLY A 103 -24.78 10.09 6.68
CA GLY A 103 -25.11 10.77 5.41
C GLY A 103 -26.60 10.71 5.11
#